data_AF-A0A258CKM1-F1
#
_entry.id   AF-A0A258CKM1-F1
#
_cell.length_a   1.000
_cell.length_b   1.000
_cell.length_c   1.000
_cell.angle_alpha   90.00
_cell.angle_beta   90.00
_cell.angle_gamma   90.00
#
_symmetry.space_group_name_H-M   'P 1'
#
loop_
_entity.id
_entity.type
_entity.pdbx_description
1 polymer ?
#
loop_
_entity_poly.entity_id
_entity_poly.type
_entity_poly.pdbx_seq_one_letter_code
_entity_poly.pdbx_strand_id
1 'polypeptide(L)'
;MGFGGISIWQLLIVLAIIVLLFGTKKLRGIGSDLGSAIKGFRSSIKDEEPTEPAAPDEKPQQLPKQQEMSSETAKHNAANVEKDKL
;
A
#
# COMPACT_ATOMS: atom_id res chain seq x y z
N MET A 1 -25.41 30.74 16.18
CA MET A 1 -23.94 30.78 16.02
C MET A 1 -23.49 29.47 15.39
N GLY A 2 -23.64 29.34 14.08
CA GLY A 2 -23.18 28.15 13.34
C GLY A 2 -21.71 28.29 12.96
N PHE A 3 -21.10 27.18 12.56
CA PHE A 3 -19.72 27.04 12.04
C PHE A 3 -19.36 27.90 10.80
N GLY A 4 -20.13 28.96 10.49
CA GLY A 4 -19.95 29.83 9.33
C GLY A 4 -18.74 30.78 9.36
N GLY A 5 -17.87 30.64 10.36
CA GLY A 5 -16.58 31.36 10.43
C GLY A 5 -15.36 30.47 10.17
N ILE A 6 -15.54 29.14 10.11
CA ILE A 6 -14.45 28.22 9.78
C ILE A 6 -14.37 28.14 8.26
N SER A 7 -13.61 29.05 7.66
CA SER A 7 -13.33 28.98 6.24
C SER A 7 -12.38 27.81 5.96
N ILE A 8 -12.57 27.19 4.80
CA ILE A 8 -11.82 26.00 4.34
C ILE A 8 -10.30 26.27 4.35
N TRP A 9 -9.91 27.52 4.14
CA TRP A 9 -8.51 27.97 4.18
C TRP A 9 -7.87 27.79 5.56
N GLN A 10 -8.61 28.02 6.65
CA GLN A 10 -8.14 27.83 8.01
C GLN A 10 -7.96 26.36 8.33
N LEU A 11 -8.88 25.49 7.86
CA LEU A 11 -8.75 24.04 8.02
C LEU A 11 -7.50 23.49 7.33
N LEU A 12 -7.17 23.98 6.12
CA LEU A 12 -5.94 23.57 5.42
C LEU A 12 -4.68 23.96 6.19
N ILE A 13 -4.64 25.17 6.75
CA ILE A 13 -3.51 25.63 7.58
C ILE A 13 -3.36 24.79 8.85
N VAL A 14 -4.46 24.50 9.55
CA VAL A 14 -4.43 23.64 10.74
C VAL A 14 -4.00 22.22 10.39
N LEU A 15 -4.51 21.66 9.29
CA LEU A 15 -4.12 20.34 8.79
C LEU A 15 -2.62 20.28 8.49
N ALA A 16 -2.06 21.31 7.83
CA ALA A 16 -0.64 21.38 7.52
C ALA A 16 0.22 21.33 8.79
N ILE A 17 -0.17 22.05 9.85
CA ILE A 17 0.54 22.03 11.13
C ILE A 17 0.48 20.62 11.77
N ILE A 18 -0.70 19.98 11.77
CA ILE A 18 -0.83 18.60 12.30
C ILE A 18 0.07 17.63 11.53
N VAL A 19 0.08 17.72 10.19
CA VAL A 19 0.93 16.87 9.35
C VAL A 19 2.42 17.10 9.64
N LEU A 20 2.83 18.33 9.91
CA LEU A 20 4.21 18.66 10.28
C LEU A 20 4.59 18.14 11.68
N LEU A 21 3.68 18.23 12.65
CA LEU A 21 3.93 17.76 14.03
C LEU A 21 4.01 16.23 14.12
N PHE A 22 3.06 15.54 13.49
CA PHE A 22 2.98 14.08 13.54
C PHE A 22 3.82 13.40 12.45
N GLY A 23 4.20 14.14 11.40
CA GLY A 23 4.87 13.63 10.22
C GLY A 23 3.94 12.82 9.30
N THR A 24 4.25 12.79 8.01
CA THR A 24 3.45 12.07 6.99
C THR A 24 3.48 10.54 7.18
N LYS A 25 4.53 10.00 7.81
CA LYS A 25 4.67 8.54 8.06
C LYS A 25 3.61 8.02 9.03
N LYS A 26 3.36 8.71 10.14
CA LYS A 26 2.32 8.32 11.10
C LYS A 26 0.95 8.46 10.45
N LEU A 27 0.67 9.63 9.86
CA LEU A 27 -0.61 9.93 9.21
C LEU A 27 -0.95 8.97 8.08
N ARG A 28 0.02 8.48 7.31
CA ARG A 28 -0.23 7.52 6.23
C ARG A 28 -0.60 6.13 6.76
N GLY A 29 -0.01 5.69 7.88
CA GLY A 29 -0.36 4.43 8.52
C GLY A 29 -1.81 4.44 8.98
N ILE A 30 -2.14 5.34 9.91
CA ILE A 30 -3.52 5.47 10.41
C ILE A 30 -4.50 5.90 9.32
N GLY A 31 -4.10 6.78 8.41
CA GLY A 31 -4.95 7.26 7.31
C GLY A 31 -5.27 6.20 6.28
N SER A 32 -4.41 5.19 6.07
CA SER A 32 -4.71 4.04 5.21
C SER A 32 -5.81 3.18 5.80
N ASP A 33 -5.73 2.90 7.11
CA ASP A 33 -6.70 2.05 7.80
C ASP A 33 -8.06 2.76 7.94
N LEU A 34 -8.05 4.01 8.38
CA LEU A 34 -9.24 4.86 8.45
C LEU A 34 -9.83 5.15 7.06
N GLY A 35 -8.98 5.42 6.07
CA GLY A 35 -9.41 5.68 4.70
C GLY A 35 -10.07 4.47 4.06
N SER A 36 -9.59 3.25 4.34
CA SER A 36 -10.20 2.02 3.86
C SER A 36 -11.58 1.78 4.47
N ALA A 37 -11.74 2.04 5.78
CA ALA A 37 -13.05 1.97 6.44
C ALA A 37 -14.04 3.00 5.89
N ILE A 38 -13.60 4.23 5.67
CA ILE A 38 -14.42 5.30 5.10
C ILE A 38 -14.76 5.03 3.63
N LYS A 39 -13.85 4.41 2.84
CA LYS A 39 -14.11 4.00 1.44
C LYS A 39 -15.30 3.04 1.38
N GLY A 40 -15.31 2.01 2.23
CA GLY A 40 -16.43 1.06 2.30
C GLY A 40 -17.76 1.74 2.66
N PHE A 41 -17.74 2.62 3.67
CA PHE A 41 -18.92 3.41 4.05
C PHE A 41 -19.45 4.30 2.92
N ARG A 42 -18.55 4.99 2.19
CA ARG A 42 -18.93 5.83 1.06
C ARG A 42 -19.46 5.00 -0.12
N SER A 43 -18.90 3.82 -0.36
CA SER A 43 -19.40 2.89 -1.38
C SER A 43 -20.81 2.43 -1.05
N SER A 44 -21.08 1.97 0.18
CA SER A 44 -22.42 1.52 0.58
C SER A 44 -23.47 2.62 0.51
N ILE A 45 -23.11 3.87 0.84
CA ILE A 45 -24.03 5.01 0.68
C ILE A 45 -24.30 5.32 -0.79
N LYS A 46 -23.33 5.08 -1.67
CA LYS A 46 -23.44 5.37 -3.10
C LYS A 46 -24.20 4.27 -3.86
N ASP A 47 -24.18 3.03 -3.36
CA ASP A 47 -24.93 1.89 -3.90
C ASP A 47 -26.46 2.00 -3.66
N GLU A 48 -26.90 2.87 -2.73
CA GLU A 48 -28.31 3.17 -2.45
C GLU A 48 -28.92 4.20 -3.45
N GLU A 49 -28.08 4.85 -4.28
CA GLU A 49 -28.48 5.70 -5.40
C GLU A 49 -28.34 4.90 -6.72
N PRO A 50 -29.37 4.82 -7.59
CA PRO A 50 -29.31 3.97 -8.77
C PRO A 50 -28.47 4.63 -9.86
N THR A 51 -27.15 4.44 -9.88
CA THR A 51 -26.33 4.63 -11.10
C THR A 51 -24.94 3.98 -11.05
N GLU A 52 -24.77 3.00 -11.94
CA GLU A 52 -23.55 2.43 -12.54
C GLU A 52 -22.60 1.48 -11.75
N PRO A 53 -22.02 0.47 -12.46
CA PRO A 53 -21.25 -0.61 -11.87
C PRO A 53 -19.84 -0.19 -11.43
N ALA A 54 -19.45 -0.63 -10.24
CA ALA A 54 -18.14 -0.42 -9.67
C ALA A 54 -17.01 -0.99 -10.54
N ALA A 55 -16.03 -0.16 -10.89
CA ALA A 55 -14.82 -0.57 -11.60
C ALA A 55 -13.92 -1.48 -10.71
N PRO A 56 -13.14 -2.41 -11.31
CA PRO A 56 -12.32 -3.38 -10.59
C PRO A 56 -11.20 -2.75 -9.75
N ASP A 57 -11.08 -3.22 -8.50
CA ASP A 57 -10.01 -2.86 -7.56
C ASP A 57 -8.67 -3.47 -8.06
N GLU A 58 -7.77 -2.63 -8.56
CA GLU A 58 -6.39 -3.02 -8.89
C GLU A 58 -5.61 -3.30 -7.60
N LYS A 59 -5.37 -4.58 -7.32
CA LYS A 59 -4.50 -5.06 -6.25
C LYS A 59 -3.07 -4.52 -6.47
N PRO A 60 -2.46 -3.83 -5.50
CA PRO A 60 -1.02 -3.58 -5.55
C PRO A 60 -0.27 -4.91 -5.45
N GLN A 61 0.34 -5.32 -6.56
CA GLN A 61 1.36 -6.36 -6.58
C GLN A 61 2.54 -5.90 -5.74
N GLN A 62 2.64 -6.39 -4.51
CA GLN A 62 3.91 -6.45 -3.80
C GLN A 62 4.64 -7.70 -4.27
N LEU A 63 5.56 -7.53 -5.21
CA LEU A 63 6.64 -8.48 -5.49
C LEU A 63 7.63 -8.41 -4.31
N PRO A 64 7.87 -9.49 -3.55
CA PRO A 64 9.07 -9.57 -2.73
C PRO A 64 10.24 -9.85 -3.67
N LYS A 65 10.98 -8.79 -4.04
CA LYS A 65 12.26 -8.92 -4.72
C LYS A 65 13.35 -9.08 -3.67
N GLN A 66 13.49 -10.30 -3.15
CA GLN A 66 14.69 -10.73 -2.46
C GLN A 66 14.82 -12.25 -2.54
N GLN A 67 15.65 -12.74 -3.46
CA GLN A 67 16.77 -13.61 -3.12
C GLN A 67 17.73 -13.67 -4.31
N GLU A 68 18.88 -13.02 -4.16
CA GLU A 68 20.09 -13.41 -4.87
C GLU A 68 20.38 -14.88 -4.53
N MET A 69 20.33 -15.75 -5.53
CA MET A 69 21.00 -17.05 -5.52
C MET A 69 21.30 -17.42 -6.97
N SER A 70 22.20 -16.66 -7.59
CA SER A 70 22.72 -16.96 -8.92
C SER A 70 24.20 -16.63 -8.97
N SER A 71 24.98 -17.36 -8.18
CA SER A 71 26.44 -17.48 -8.35
C SER A 71 27.02 -18.67 -7.58
N GLU A 72 26.49 -19.88 -7.76
CA GLU A 72 27.27 -21.10 -7.46
C GLU A 72 26.85 -22.31 -8.33
N THR A 73 26.88 -22.15 -9.66
CA THR A 73 26.74 -23.27 -10.62
C THR A 73 28.09 -23.73 -11.19
N ALA A 74 29.22 -23.34 -10.62
CA ALA A 74 30.53 -23.57 -11.26
C ALA A 74 31.46 -24.63 -10.61
N LYS A 75 31.06 -25.41 -9.59
CA LYS A 75 32.03 -26.29 -8.88
C LYS A 75 31.58 -27.70 -8.46
N HIS A 76 30.56 -28.31 -9.08
CA HIS A 76 30.16 -29.68 -8.72
C HIS A 76 30.19 -30.71 -9.85
N ASN A 77 30.95 -30.49 -10.92
CA ASN A 77 31.12 -31.46 -12.01
C ASN A 77 32.59 -31.82 -12.29
N ALA A 78 33.34 -32.11 -11.22
CA ALA A 78 34.76 -32.50 -11.33
C ALA A 78 35.17 -33.68 -10.43
N ALA A 79 34.24 -34.45 -9.85
CA ALA A 79 34.61 -35.48 -8.87
C ALA A 79 33.86 -36.82 -8.94
N ASN A 80 33.12 -37.14 -10.02
CA ASN A 80 32.39 -38.41 -10.07
C ASN A 80 32.39 -39.14 -11.42
N VAL A 81 33.55 -39.25 -12.08
CA VAL A 81 33.73 -40.11 -13.27
C VAL A 81 35.07 -40.86 -13.22
N GLU A 82 35.44 -41.47 -12.09
CA GLU A 82 36.65 -42.32 -12.02
C GLU A 82 36.50 -43.64 -11.24
N LYS A 83 35.29 -44.08 -10.86
CA LYS A 83 35.13 -45.33 -10.08
C LYS A 83 34.04 -46.31 -10.52
N ASP A 84 33.70 -46.34 -11.81
CA ASP A 84 32.77 -47.35 -12.35
C ASP A 84 33.23 -47.93 -13.70
N LYS A 85 34.51 -48.30 -13.81
CA LYS A 85 34.98 -49.18 -14.88
C LYS A 85 36.15 -50.06 -14.44
N LEU A 86 35.91 -50.84 -13.40
CA LEU A 86 36.58 -52.13 -13.17
C LEU A 86 35.51 -53.21 -13.16
#